data_AF-A0A840LDL7-F1
#
_entry.id   AF-A0A840LDL7-F1
#
_cell.length_a   1.000
_cell.length_b   1.000
_cell.length_c   1.000
_cell.angle_alpha   90.00
_cell.angle_beta   90.00
_cell.angle_gamma   90.00
#
_symmetry.space_group_name_H-M   'P 1'
#
loop_
_entity.id
_entity.type
_entity.pdbx_description
1 polymer ?
#
loop_
_entity_poly.entity_id
_entity_poly.type
_entity_poly.pdbx_seq_one_letter_code
_entity_poly.pdbx_strand_id
1 'polypeptide(L)'
;MAQGKRISADIDGEALQAIKDLGAAARQARTRAGEGQAAAAARLGVHVQTIGRIEAGEPGVAIGHVMGLLALYGIKTRLQTADDPS
;
A
#
# COMPACT_ATOMS: atom_id res chain seq x y z
N MET A 1 -11.84 4.49 -22.56
CA MET A 1 -11.87 3.53 -21.43
C MET A 1 -10.53 2.81 -21.42
N ALA A 2 -9.57 3.28 -20.62
CA ALA A 2 -8.24 2.67 -20.57
C ALA A 2 -8.34 1.35 -19.80
N GLN A 3 -8.22 0.24 -20.53
CA GLN A 3 -7.98 -1.09 -19.98
C GLN A 3 -6.77 -1.00 -19.05
N GLY A 4 -7.01 -0.95 -17.74
CA GLY A 4 -5.96 -1.00 -16.73
C GLY A 4 -5.08 -2.20 -17.05
N LYS A 5 -3.83 -1.91 -17.44
CA LYS A 5 -2.82 -2.88 -17.82
C LYS A 5 -2.85 -4.01 -16.79
N ARG A 6 -3.15 -5.23 -17.25
CA ARG A 6 -3.35 -6.44 -16.45
C ARG A 6 -2.09 -6.78 -15.66
N ILE A 7 -1.81 -6.05 -14.58
CA ILE A 7 -0.85 -6.47 -13.56
C ILE A 7 -1.43 -7.72 -12.84
N SER A 8 -2.76 -7.87 -12.85
CA SER A 8 -3.48 -8.95 -12.15
C SER A 8 -3.35 -10.36 -12.76
N ALA A 9 -2.73 -10.53 -13.93
CA ALA A 9 -2.68 -11.85 -14.56
C ALA A 9 -1.58 -12.76 -13.97
N ASP A 10 -0.52 -12.19 -13.37
CA ASP A 10 0.70 -12.95 -13.02
C ASP A 10 1.21 -12.72 -11.58
N ILE A 11 0.47 -11.98 -10.72
CA ILE A 11 0.82 -11.86 -9.30
C ILE A 11 0.24 -13.05 -8.55
N ASP A 12 1.09 -13.83 -7.88
CA ASP A 12 0.64 -14.94 -7.03
C ASP A 12 -0.21 -14.48 -5.83
N GLY A 13 -0.93 -15.42 -5.23
CA GLY A 13 -1.85 -15.12 -4.13
C GLY A 13 -1.15 -14.53 -2.90
N GLU A 14 0.10 -14.92 -2.64
CA GLU A 14 0.87 -14.46 -1.50
C GLU A 14 1.26 -12.99 -1.67
N ALA A 15 1.75 -12.60 -2.85
CA ALA A 15 2.06 -11.23 -3.20
C ALA A 15 0.80 -10.34 -3.19
N LEU A 16 -0.34 -10.83 -3.66
CA LEU A 16 -1.62 -10.12 -3.54
C LEU A 16 -2.02 -9.92 -2.07
N GLN A 17 -1.80 -10.92 -1.22
CA GLN A 17 -2.08 -10.81 0.20
C GLN A 17 -1.15 -9.80 0.88
N ALA A 18 0.14 -9.81 0.55
CA ALA A 18 1.10 -8.83 1.05
C ALA A 18 0.67 -7.38 0.72
N ILE A 19 0.17 -7.12 -0.49
CA ILE A 19 -0.33 -5.79 -0.87
C ILE A 19 -1.52 -5.37 0.01
N LYS A 20 -2.45 -6.30 0.31
CA LYS A 20 -3.58 -6.04 1.21
C LYS A 20 -3.11 -5.78 2.64
N ASP A 21 -2.13 -6.53 3.13
CA ASP A 21 -1.61 -6.38 4.48
C ASP A 21 -0.90 -5.04 4.66
N LEU A 22 -0.15 -4.58 3.64
CA LEU A 22 0.43 -3.23 3.62
C LEU A 22 -0.64 -2.15 3.68
N GLY A 23 -1.71 -2.28 2.88
CA GLY A 23 -2.85 -1.36 2.89
C GLY A 23 -3.57 -1.32 4.24
N ALA A 24 -3.82 -2.47 4.83
CA ALA A 24 -4.45 -2.59 6.14
C ALA A 24 -3.58 -1.97 7.25
N ALA A 25 -2.27 -2.22 7.24
CA ALA A 25 -1.34 -1.63 8.19
C ALA A 25 -1.33 -0.10 8.09
N ALA A 26 -1.28 0.45 6.87
CA ALA A 26 -1.36 1.89 6.64
C ALA A 26 -2.67 2.48 7.18
N ARG A 27 -3.81 1.85 6.87
CA ARG A 27 -5.13 2.26 7.37
C ARG A 27 -5.17 2.30 8.89
N GLN A 28 -4.74 1.21 9.53
CA GLN A 28 -4.74 1.10 10.99
C GLN A 28 -3.86 2.15 11.65
N ALA A 29 -2.69 2.44 11.10
CA ALA A 29 -1.79 3.44 11.65
C ALA A 29 -2.35 4.86 11.48
N ARG A 30 -2.91 5.18 10.30
CA ARG A 30 -3.63 6.43 10.08
C ARG A 30 -4.77 6.62 11.08
N THR A 31 -5.62 5.60 11.26
CA THR A 31 -6.76 5.70 12.19
C THR A 31 -6.31 5.82 13.64
N ARG A 32 -5.20 5.16 14.03
CA ARG A 32 -4.59 5.32 15.36
C ARG A 32 -4.03 6.73 15.59
N ALA A 33 -3.56 7.39 14.53
CA ALA A 33 -3.15 8.79 14.58
C ALA A 33 -4.34 9.77 14.59
N GLY A 34 -5.59 9.30 14.49
CA GLY A 34 -6.78 10.15 14.45
C GLY A 34 -6.96 10.92 13.13
N GLU A 35 -6.21 10.56 12.08
CA GLU A 35 -6.23 11.30 10.81
C GLU A 35 -7.26 10.74 9.82
N GLY A 36 -7.99 11.64 9.16
CA GLY A 36 -8.79 11.31 7.99
C GLY A 36 -7.93 11.07 6.74
N GLN A 37 -8.49 10.41 5.72
CA GLN A 37 -7.77 10.15 4.45
C GLN A 37 -7.34 11.46 3.75
N ALA A 38 -8.15 12.53 3.84
CA ALA A 38 -7.81 13.82 3.23
C ALA A 38 -6.56 14.47 3.85
N ALA A 39 -6.41 14.38 5.18
CA ALA A 39 -5.23 14.88 5.87
C ALA A 39 -3.97 14.10 5.47
N ALA A 40 -4.06 12.77 5.43
CA ALA A 40 -2.99 11.90 4.96
C ALA A 40 -2.59 12.20 3.50
N ALA A 41 -3.58 12.41 2.63
CA ALA A 41 -3.37 12.74 1.22
C ALA A 41 -2.62 14.06 1.04
N ALA A 42 -3.01 15.10 1.79
CA ALA A 42 -2.35 16.39 1.76
C ALA A 42 -0.88 16.30 2.24
N ARG A 43 -0.63 15.54 3.31
CA ARG A 43 0.73 15.32 3.84
C ARG A 43 1.61 14.50 2.88
N LEU A 44 1.04 13.52 2.20
CA LEU A 44 1.75 12.69 1.23
C LEU A 44 1.89 13.35 -0.15
N GLY A 45 1.12 14.39 -0.44
CA GLY A 45 1.12 15.09 -1.73
C GLY A 45 0.39 14.33 -2.84
N VAL A 46 -0.67 13.58 -2.49
CA VAL A 46 -1.44 12.77 -3.45
C VAL A 46 -2.92 13.11 -3.40
N HIS A 47 -3.67 12.64 -4.40
CA HIS A 47 -5.13 12.72 -4.38
C HIS A 47 -5.71 11.82 -3.26
N VAL A 48 -6.79 12.26 -2.60
CA VAL A 48 -7.43 11.49 -1.50
C VAL A 48 -7.86 10.09 -1.91
N GLN A 49 -8.28 9.92 -3.17
CA GLN A 49 -8.61 8.62 -3.74
C GLN A 49 -7.41 7.66 -3.70
N THR A 50 -6.18 8.15 -3.91
CA THR A 50 -4.97 7.33 -3.81
C THR A 50 -4.82 6.72 -2.42
N ILE A 51 -5.16 7.44 -1.35
CA ILE A 51 -5.16 6.89 0.01
C ILE A 51 -6.16 5.74 0.13
N GLY A 52 -7.39 5.92 -0.35
CA GLY A 52 -8.40 4.86 -0.36
C GLY A 52 -7.96 3.62 -1.13
N ARG A 53 -7.30 3.79 -2.28
CA ARG A 53 -6.77 2.70 -3.11
C ARG A 53 -5.63 1.96 -2.41
N ILE A 54 -4.72 2.67 -1.74
CA ILE A 54 -3.65 2.05 -0.91
C ILE A 54 -4.29 1.20 0.19
N GLU A 55 -5.22 1.78 0.94
CA GLU A 55 -5.86 1.10 2.09
C GLU A 55 -6.74 -0.09 1.70
N ALA A 56 -7.25 -0.08 0.46
CA ALA A 56 -7.96 -1.22 -0.13
C ALA A 56 -7.01 -2.33 -0.62
N GLY A 57 -5.69 -2.09 -0.65
CA GLY A 57 -4.72 -3.03 -1.16
C GLY A 57 -4.79 -3.21 -2.68
N GLU A 58 -5.04 -2.13 -3.43
CA GLU A 58 -5.12 -2.21 -4.89
C GLU A 58 -3.74 -2.43 -5.53
N PRO A 59 -3.52 -3.53 -6.30
CA PRO A 59 -2.21 -3.85 -6.88
C PRO A 59 -1.68 -2.82 -7.89
N GLY A 60 -2.57 -2.04 -8.49
CA GLY A 60 -2.22 -1.02 -9.48
C GLY A 60 -1.76 0.32 -8.88
N VAL A 61 -1.65 0.43 -7.55
CA VAL A 61 -1.12 1.64 -6.92
C VAL A 61 0.40 1.64 -7.02
N ALA A 62 0.98 2.79 -7.38
CA ALA A 62 2.43 2.94 -7.43
C ALA A 62 3.07 2.59 -6.08
N ILE A 63 4.08 1.71 -6.09
CA ILE A 63 4.77 1.24 -4.88
C ILE A 63 5.31 2.40 -4.03
N GLY A 64 5.77 3.48 -4.68
CA GLY A 64 6.23 4.69 -3.99
C GLY A 64 5.15 5.35 -3.13
N HIS A 65 3.88 5.33 -3.54
CA HIS A 65 2.79 5.86 -2.72
C HIS A 65 2.46 4.96 -1.53
N VAL A 66 2.48 3.63 -1.74
CA VAL A 66 2.27 2.66 -0.65
C VAL A 66 3.36 2.82 0.41
N MET A 67 4.63 2.77 -0.02
CA MET A 67 5.79 2.95 0.85
C MET A 67 5.81 4.33 1.51
N GLY A 68 5.43 5.38 0.78
CA GLY A 68 5.33 6.74 1.32
C GLY A 68 4.28 6.86 2.41
N LEU A 69 3.10 6.23 2.25
CA LEU A 69 2.06 6.25 3.28
C LEU A 69 2.48 5.46 4.53
N LEU A 70 3.13 4.31 4.36
CA LEU A 70 3.68 3.53 5.47
C LEU A 70 4.72 4.34 6.25
N ALA A 71 5.66 4.97 5.53
CA ALA A 71 6.70 5.80 6.13
C ALA A 71 6.12 7.03 6.84
N LEU A 72 5.06 7.64 6.30
CA LEU A 72 4.36 8.77 6.91
C LEU A 72 3.87 8.46 8.34
N TYR A 73 3.51 7.19 8.60
CA TYR A 73 3.08 6.71 9.92
C TYR A 73 4.13 5.87 10.65
N GLY A 74 5.39 5.96 10.25
CA GLY A 74 6.50 5.29 10.94
C GLY A 74 6.56 3.77 10.76
N ILE A 75 5.82 3.20 9.82
CA ILE A 75 5.89 1.78 9.49
C ILE A 75 7.10 1.53 8.59
N LYS A 76 7.94 0.57 8.99
CA LYS A 76 9.09 0.10 8.20
C LYS A 76 8.78 -1.28 7.63
N THR A 77 9.17 -1.53 6.39
CA THR A 77 9.10 -2.87 5.80
C THR A 77 10.47 -3.55 5.88
N ARG A 78 10.46 -4.87 6.03
CA ARG A 78 11.65 -5.71 5.94
C ARG A 78 11.45 -6.67 4.77
N LEU A 79 12.42 -6.71 3.86
CA LEU A 79 12.44 -7.71 2.80
C LEU A 79 12.90 -9.04 3.39
N GLN A 80 12.16 -10.11 3.12
CA GLN A 80 12.58 -11.46 3.41
C GLN A 80 13.23 -12.03 2.15
N THR A 81 14.43 -12.56 2.28
CA THR A 81 15.04 -13.39 1.25
C THR A 81 14.46 -14.78 1.39
N ALA A 82 14.19 -15.43 0.26
CA ALA A 82 14.09 -16.89 0.26
C ALA A 82 15.50 -17.37 0.59
N ASP A 83 15.76 -17.71 1.86
CA ASP A 83 17.05 -18.29 2.22
C ASP A 83 17.28 -19.54 1.35
N ASP A 84 18.50 -19.64 0.80
CA ASP A 84 19.01 -20.82 0.10
C ASP A 84 18.69 -22.06 0.96
N PRO A 85 18.16 -23.15 0.40
CA PRO A 85 17.86 -24.35 1.16
C PRO A 85 19.15 -24.85 1.82
N SER A 86 19.18 -24.78 3.16
CA SER A 86 20.15 -25.50 4.00
C SER A 86 20.04 -27.01 3.81
#